data_AF-A0A2H5FN91-F1
#
_entry.id   AF-A0A2H5FN91-F1
#
_cell.length_a   1.000
_cell.length_b   1.000
_cell.length_c   1.000
_cell.angle_alpha   90.00
_cell.angle_beta   90.00
_cell.angle_gamma   90.00
#
_symmetry.space_group_name_H-M   'P 1'
#
loop_
_entity.id
_entity.type
_entity.pdbx_description
1 polymer ?
#
loop_
_entity_poly.entity_id
_entity_poly.type
_entity_poly.pdbx_seq_one_letter_code
_entity_poly.pdbx_strand_id
1 'polypeptide(L)'
;MAQEYVFAPLEMSRSTFMPTSEDDDNVVAVHTEPGKPTSIYVGEPLVNAAGSLLTTVDDFSKFMVAWLENMNVPLIEQAFEPTSTDTL
;
A
#
# COMPACT_ATOMS: atom_id res chain seq x y z
N MET A 1 12.43 -3.80 4.73
CA MET A 1 11.91 -4.65 3.64
C MET A 1 11.26 -3.84 2.53
N ALA A 2 10.05 -3.29 2.68
CA ALA A 2 9.38 -2.57 1.57
C ALA A 2 10.20 -1.39 1.01
N GLN A 3 10.88 -0.63 1.86
CA GLN A 3 11.75 0.48 1.44
C GLN A 3 12.83 0.04 0.44
N GLU A 4 13.48 -1.10 0.69
CA GLU A 4 14.65 -1.59 -0.06
C GLU A 4 14.23 -2.27 -1.36
N TYR A 5 13.16 -3.08 -1.31
CA TYR A 5 12.78 -3.96 -2.43
C TYR A 5 11.65 -3.41 -3.30
N VAL A 6 10.89 -2.41 -2.83
CA VAL A 6 9.75 -1.85 -3.56
C VAL A 6 9.89 -0.33 -3.70
N PHE A 7 10.01 0.40 -2.59
CA PHE A 7 9.90 1.86 -2.68
C PHE A 7 11.11 2.52 -3.33
N ALA A 8 12.33 2.16 -2.93
CA ALA A 8 13.52 2.74 -3.54
C ALA A 8 13.68 2.35 -5.02
N PRO A 9 13.52 1.07 -5.43
CA PRO A 9 13.65 0.69 -6.84
C PRO A 9 12.61 1.32 -7.77
N LEU A 10 11.41 1.61 -7.25
CA LEU A 10 10.31 2.20 -8.02
C LEU A 10 10.16 3.71 -7.80
N GLU A 11 11.12 4.35 -7.14
CA GLU A 11 11.11 5.78 -6.83
C GLU A 11 9.84 6.25 -6.10
N MET A 12 9.29 5.39 -5.23
CA MET A 12 8.12 5.66 -4.40
C MET A 12 8.50 6.44 -3.12
N SER A 13 9.11 7.61 -3.30
CA SER A 13 9.74 8.38 -2.22
C SER A 13 8.77 8.97 -1.18
N ARG A 14 7.46 8.94 -1.45
CA ARG A 14 6.39 9.40 -0.55
C ARG A 14 5.50 8.26 -0.05
N SER A 15 5.99 7.01 -0.10
CA SER A 15 5.32 5.85 0.48
C SER A 15 5.97 5.45 1.81
N THR A 16 5.16 5.20 2.85
CA THR A 16 5.65 4.80 4.17
C THR A 16 4.63 3.98 4.95
N PHE A 17 5.12 3.09 5.81
CA PHE A 17 4.33 2.43 6.86
C PHE A 17 4.54 3.09 8.24
N MET A 18 5.49 4.01 8.35
CA MET A 18 5.81 4.66 9.62
C MET A 18 4.75 5.69 9.94
N PRO A 19 4.36 5.84 11.22
CA PRO A 19 3.47 6.90 11.62
C PRO A 19 4.05 8.28 11.30
N THR A 20 3.26 9.13 10.67
CA THR A 20 3.49 10.55 10.44
C THR A 20 2.89 11.40 11.57
N SER A 21 3.34 12.65 11.67
CA SER A 21 2.73 13.64 12.57
C SER A 21 1.27 13.92 12.18
N GLU A 22 0.42 14.31 13.14
CA GLU A 22 -0.94 14.81 12.86
C GLU A 22 -0.91 16.15 12.09
N ASP A 23 0.18 16.92 12.21
CA ASP A 23 0.38 18.20 11.53
C ASP A 23 1.09 18.06 10.17
N ASP A 24 1.20 16.86 9.60
CA ASP A 24 1.82 16.67 8.28
C ASP A 24 0.84 17.07 7.16
N ASP A 25 1.09 18.22 6.54
CA ASP A 25 0.30 18.76 5.43
C ASP A 25 0.25 17.84 4.18
N ASN A 26 1.07 16.78 4.12
CA ASN A 26 1.02 15.79 3.03
C ASN A 26 0.04 14.64 3.31
N VAL A 27 -0.56 14.57 4.49
CA VAL A 27 -1.51 13.52 4.88
C VAL A 27 -2.93 14.07 4.85
N VAL A 28 -3.81 13.35 4.17
CA VAL A 28 -5.22 13.73 4.05
C VAL A 28 -5.99 13.44 5.34
N ALA A 29 -6.93 14.33 5.67
CA ALA A 29 -7.85 14.10 6.78
C ALA A 29 -8.79 12.92 6.48
N VAL A 30 -8.77 11.90 7.36
CA VAL A 30 -9.64 10.73 7.25
C VAL A 30 -10.98 11.02 7.92
N HIS A 31 -12.06 10.53 7.31
CA HIS A 31 -13.41 10.71 7.80
C HIS A 31 -14.12 9.37 7.90
N THR A 32 -14.94 9.22 8.95
CA THR A 32 -15.91 8.11 9.08
C THR A 32 -16.97 8.15 7.98
N GLU A 33 -17.73 7.08 7.79
CA GLU A 33 -18.85 7.03 6.84
C GLU A 33 -19.82 8.23 6.99
N PRO A 34 -20.19 8.69 8.21
CA PRO A 34 -21.00 9.91 8.38
C PRO A 34 -20.27 11.23 8.10
N GLY A 35 -19.01 11.21 7.68
CA GLY A 35 -18.21 12.40 7.39
C GLY A 35 -17.56 13.05 8.61
N LYS A 36 -17.46 12.38 9.75
CA LYS A 36 -16.74 12.94 10.93
C LYS A 36 -15.24 12.67 10.84
N PRO A 37 -14.36 13.66 11.09
CA PRO A 37 -12.92 13.45 11.16
C PRO A 37 -12.56 12.33 12.14
N THR A 38 -11.56 11.53 11.79
CA THR A 38 -11.06 10.42 12.62
C THR A 38 -9.56 10.20 12.39
N SER A 39 -8.93 9.43 13.28
CA SER A 39 -7.53 9.01 13.11
C SER A 39 -7.37 8.12 11.87
N ILE A 40 -6.24 8.29 11.18
CA ILE A 40 -5.79 7.42 10.09
C ILE A 40 -5.27 6.07 10.61
N TYR A 41 -4.85 6.02 11.88
CA TYR A 41 -4.39 4.78 12.52
C TYR A 41 -5.57 4.06 13.16
N VAL A 42 -5.90 2.89 12.61
CA VAL A 42 -7.03 2.07 13.05
C VAL A 42 -6.52 0.68 13.44
N GLY A 43 -6.87 0.24 14.65
CA GLY A 43 -6.58 -1.12 15.14
C GLY A 43 -5.26 -1.28 15.90
N GLU A 44 -4.96 -2.52 16.30
CA GLU A 44 -3.74 -2.91 17.02
C GLU A 44 -3.10 -4.13 16.33
N PRO A 45 -1.81 -4.08 15.94
CA PRO A 45 -0.91 -2.93 16.04
C PRO A 45 -1.24 -1.84 15.01
N LEU A 46 -0.97 -0.58 15.38
CA LEU A 46 -1.21 0.61 14.54
C LEU A 46 -0.51 0.53 13.16
N VAL A 47 0.64 -0.15 13.09
CA VAL A 47 1.40 -0.38 11.86
C VAL A 47 1.34 -1.86 11.51
N ASN A 48 0.80 -2.17 10.34
CA ASN A 48 0.71 -3.52 9.82
C ASN A 48 0.74 -3.54 8.28
N ALA A 49 1.16 -4.68 7.71
CA ALA A 49 1.27 -4.85 6.27
C ALA A 49 -0.09 -4.85 5.54
N ALA A 50 -1.20 -5.07 6.25
CA ALA A 50 -2.52 -5.27 5.64
C ALA A 50 -3.25 -3.95 5.32
N GLY A 51 -2.98 -2.87 6.06
CA GLY A 51 -3.79 -1.65 5.92
C GLY A 51 -3.17 -0.33 6.37
N SER A 52 -1.86 -0.28 6.68
CA SER A 52 -1.22 0.95 7.18
C SER A 52 -0.31 1.66 6.18
N LEU A 53 -0.32 1.26 4.89
CA LEU A 53 0.49 1.94 3.87
C LEU A 53 -0.09 3.33 3.58
N LEU A 54 0.68 4.37 3.87
CA LEU A 54 0.45 5.72 3.38
C LEU A 54 1.22 5.89 2.07
N THR A 55 0.54 6.37 1.03
CA THR A 55 1.14 6.54 -0.30
C THR A 55 0.45 7.66 -1.07
N THR A 56 1.14 8.16 -2.08
CA THR A 56 0.54 9.09 -3.06
C THR A 56 -0.02 8.34 -4.26
N VAL A 57 -0.87 9.02 -5.04
CA VAL A 57 -1.37 8.51 -6.32
C VAL A 57 -0.22 8.25 -7.30
N ASP A 58 0.78 9.13 -7.33
CA ASP A 58 1.96 9.01 -8.20
C ASP A 58 2.75 7.74 -7.87
N ASP A 59 3.11 7.55 -6.59
CA ASP A 59 3.89 6.39 -6.16
C ASP A 59 3.13 5.07 -6.33
N PHE A 60 1.83 5.04 -6.02
CA PHE A 60 1.03 3.84 -6.24
C PHE A 60 0.91 3.51 -7.73
N SER A 61 0.83 4.53 -8.60
CA SER A 61 0.80 4.32 -10.05
C SER A 61 2.11 3.70 -10.57
N LYS A 62 3.27 4.12 -10.05
CA LYS A 62 4.57 3.50 -10.39
C LYS A 62 4.59 2.02 -10.03
N PHE A 63 4.08 1.67 -8.85
CA PHE A 63 3.93 0.27 -8.44
C PHE A 63 3.05 -0.52 -9.40
N MET A 64 1.89 0.02 -9.77
CA MET A 64 0.97 -0.64 -10.70
C MET A 64 1.59 -0.83 -12.09
N VAL A 65 2.30 0.16 -12.62
CA VAL A 65 3.00 0.06 -13.90
C VAL A 65 4.08 -1.01 -13.84
N ALA A 66 4.95 -0.97 -12.83
CA ALA A 66 6.02 -1.97 -12.68
C ALA A 66 5.44 -3.39 -12.56
N TRP A 67 4.34 -3.56 -11.85
CA TRP A 67 3.68 -4.85 -11.77
C TRP A 67 3.13 -5.29 -13.14
N LEU A 68 2.41 -4.43 -13.87
CA LEU A 68 1.87 -4.75 -15.20
C LEU A 68 2.97 -5.13 -16.20
N GLU A 69 4.09 -4.41 -16.21
CA GLU A 69 5.23 -4.69 -17.08
C GLU A 69 5.90 -6.04 -16.78
N ASN A 70 5.79 -6.52 -15.55
CA ASN A 70 6.40 -7.77 -15.10
C ASN A 70 5.40 -8.93 -14.95
N MET A 71 4.14 -8.82 -15.42
CA MET A 71 3.15 -9.89 -15.29
C MET A 71 3.56 -11.22 -15.94
N ASN A 72 4.43 -11.19 -16.95
CA ASN A 72 4.93 -12.40 -17.62
C ASN A 72 6.13 -13.05 -16.90
N VAL A 73 6.57 -12.49 -15.76
CA VAL A 73 7.60 -13.12 -14.93
C VAL A 73 6.94 -14.29 -14.18
N PRO A 74 7.43 -15.54 -14.29
CA PRO A 74 6.75 -16.71 -13.74
C PRO A 74 6.39 -16.63 -12.25
N LEU A 75 7.26 -16.01 -11.44
CA LEU A 75 7.01 -15.81 -10.01
C LEU A 75 5.87 -14.82 -9.74
N ILE A 76 5.69 -13.83 -10.61
CA ILE A 76 4.61 -12.84 -10.49
C ILE A 76 3.31 -13.44 -11.01
N GLU A 77 3.37 -14.18 -12.12
CA GLU A 77 2.22 -14.92 -12.66
C GLU A 77 1.65 -15.89 -11.62
N GLN A 78 2.52 -16.65 -10.94
CA GLN A 78 2.14 -17.56 -9.86
C GLN A 78 1.37 -16.86 -8.72
N ALA A 79 1.66 -15.59 -8.43
CA ALA A 79 0.99 -14.87 -7.35
C ALA A 79 -0.52 -14.65 -7.61
N PHE A 80 -0.98 -14.83 -8.85
CA PHE A 80 -2.39 -14.70 -9.27
C PHE A 80 -3.05 -16.04 -9.57
N GLU A 81 -2.30 -17.14 -9.51
CA GLU A 81 -2.89 -18.46 -9.65
C GLU A 81 -3.85 -18.71 -8.48
N PRO A 82 -5.03 -19.30 -8.73
CA PRO A 82 -5.94 -19.68 -7.67
C PRO A 82 -5.25 -20.60 -6.67
N THR A 83 -5.21 -20.18 -5.40
CA THR A 83 -4.57 -20.97 -4.33
C THR A 83 -5.49 -22.03 -3.74
N SER A 84 -6.80 -21.98 -4.03
CA SER A 84 -7.76 -23.00 -3.60
C SER A 84 -8.17 -23.88 -4.77
N THR A 85 -8.14 -25.20 -4.55
CA THR A 85 -8.81 -26.20 -5.40
C THR A 85 -10.26 -26.38 -4.99
N ASP A 86 -10.93 -25.34 -4.50
CA ASP A 86 -12.35 -25.45 -4.17
C ASP A 86 -13.14 -25.53 -5.48
N THR A 87 -13.23 -26.77 -6.00
CA THR A 87 -14.27 -27.20 -6.92
C THR A 87 -15.61 -26.92 -6.25
N LEU A 88 -16.29 -25.87 -6.72
CA LEU A 88 -17.72 -25.65 -6.51
C LEU A 88 -18.53 -26.87 -6.93
#